data_AF-A0A7D9J5S0-F1
#
_entry.id   AF-A0A7D9J5S0-F1
#
_cell.length_a   1.000
_cell.length_b   1.000
_cell.length_c   1.000
_cell.angle_alpha   90.00
_cell.angle_beta   90.00
_cell.angle_gamma   90.00
#
_symmetry.space_group_name_H-M   'P 1'
#
loop_
_entity.id
_entity.type
_entity.pdbx_description
1 polymer ?
#
loop_
_entity_poly.entity_id
_entity_poly.type
_entity_poly.pdbx_seq_one_letter_code
_entity_poly.pdbx_strand_id
1 'polypeptide(L)'
;MPKKNLEYEIYIFRQARQTTDETLDQYHTRLRKLATTCEFTNADREIKTQIIQSCVSTRLRRKALRDSTLTLSALLAEGRSLEVSEKQAKGIAKSLAAIEIDEKLPTEIDDSVNVIQHQQRQQRPYARRET
;
A
#
# COMPACT_ATOMS: atom_id res chain seq x y z
N MET A 1 -8.09 17.16 44.62
CA MET A 1 -7.76 16.67 43.26
C MET A 1 -7.02 15.35 43.41
N PRO A 2 -7.41 14.27 42.73
CA PRO A 2 -6.67 13.00 42.76
C PRO A 2 -5.24 13.24 42.27
N LYS A 3 -4.25 12.64 42.95
CA LYS A 3 -2.86 12.67 42.47
C LYS A 3 -2.80 11.90 41.15
N LYS A 4 -2.40 12.58 40.09
CA LYS A 4 -2.11 11.98 38.78
C LYS A 4 -1.03 10.92 38.95
N ASN A 5 -1.28 9.71 38.46
CA ASN A 5 -0.32 8.62 38.54
C ASN A 5 0.65 8.72 37.37
N LEU A 6 1.85 9.26 37.62
CA LEU A 6 2.89 9.46 36.62
C LEU A 6 3.24 8.15 35.87
N GLU A 7 3.38 7.06 36.61
CA GLU A 7 3.73 5.75 36.04
C GLU A 7 2.65 5.23 35.09
N TYR A 8 1.38 5.53 35.40
CA TYR A 8 0.27 5.18 34.51
C TYR A 8 0.31 5.97 33.20
N GLU A 9 0.60 7.27 33.24
CA GLU A 9 0.74 8.10 32.03
C GLU A 9 1.89 7.63 31.14
N ILE A 10 3.04 7.31 31.76
CA ILE A 10 4.20 6.73 31.07
C ILE A 10 3.82 5.38 30.46
N TYR A 11 3.10 4.54 31.19
CA TYR A 11 2.60 3.27 30.66
C TYR A 11 1.72 3.48 29.42
N ILE A 12 0.77 4.41 29.44
CA ILE A 12 -0.08 4.72 28.28
C ILE A 12 0.78 5.20 27.09
N PHE A 13 1.74 6.09 27.33
CA PHE A 13 2.69 6.52 26.30
C PHE A 13 3.47 5.34 25.70
N ARG A 14 3.96 4.42 26.55
CA ARG A 14 4.72 3.23 26.11
C ARG A 14 3.88 2.19 25.41
N GLN A 15 2.57 2.17 25.60
CA GLN A 15 1.65 1.28 24.89
C GLN A 15 1.20 1.83 23.55
N ALA A 16 1.41 3.11 23.26
CA ALA A 16 1.08 3.70 21.97
C ALA A 16 1.88 3.03 20.83
N ARG A 17 1.17 2.44 19.87
CA ARG A 17 1.72 1.87 18.62
C ARG A 17 1.22 2.63 17.41
N GLN A 18 2.00 2.71 16.34
CA GLN A 18 1.50 3.25 15.08
C GLN A 18 0.48 2.26 14.47
N THR A 19 -0.69 2.71 14.05
CA THR A 19 -1.68 1.92 13.30
C THR A 19 -1.43 2.01 11.79
N THR A 20 -1.96 1.07 11.01
CA THR A 20 -1.74 1.04 9.55
C THR A 20 -2.49 2.13 8.79
N ASP A 21 -3.50 2.72 9.42
CA ASP A 21 -4.35 3.80 8.91
C ASP A 21 -3.87 5.19 9.32
N GLU A 22 -2.87 5.30 10.20
CA GLU A 22 -2.29 6.59 10.60
C GLU A 22 -0.93 6.86 9.96
N THR A 23 -0.72 8.10 9.50
CA THR A 23 0.58 8.56 9.04
C THR A 23 1.54 8.74 10.21
N LEU A 24 2.84 8.80 9.93
CA LEU A 24 3.84 9.02 10.95
C LEU A 24 3.66 10.36 11.68
N ASP A 25 3.22 11.41 10.97
CA ASP A 25 2.97 12.72 11.57
C ASP A 25 1.76 12.70 12.52
N GLN A 26 0.70 11.94 12.17
CA GLN A 26 -0.46 11.73 13.04
C GLN A 26 -0.05 10.98 14.31
N TYR A 27 0.73 9.91 14.15
CA TYR A 27 1.26 9.14 15.27
C TYR A 27 2.16 10.01 16.18
N HIS A 28 3.07 10.78 15.59
CA HIS A 28 3.92 11.73 16.31
C HIS A 28 3.11 12.76 17.10
N THR A 29 2.05 13.30 16.50
CA THR A 29 1.15 14.26 17.17
C THR A 29 0.48 13.63 18.39
N ARG A 30 0.02 12.38 18.28
CA ARG A 30 -0.57 11.63 19.39
C ARG A 30 0.46 11.35 20.49
N LEU A 31 1.69 10.97 20.13
CA LEU A 31 2.78 10.79 21.08
C LEU A 31 3.13 12.09 21.82
N ARG A 32 3.16 13.24 21.11
CA ARG A 32 3.39 14.55 21.73
C ARG A 32 2.34 14.85 22.79
N LYS A 33 1.05 14.58 22.49
CA LYS A 33 -0.06 14.77 23.42
C LYS A 33 0.05 13.87 24.66
N LEU A 34 0.44 12.61 24.49
CA LEU A 34 0.68 11.70 25.63
C LEU A 34 1.90 12.13 26.46
N ALA A 35 2.97 12.60 25.80
CA ALA A 35 4.19 13.02 26.50
C ALA A 35 3.98 14.24 27.41
N THR A 36 2.97 15.10 27.17
CA THR A 36 2.72 16.28 28.02
C THR A 36 2.35 15.91 29.46
N THR A 37 1.87 14.69 29.69
CA THR A 37 1.47 14.21 31.01
C THR A 37 2.52 13.35 31.71
N CYS A 38 3.60 13.00 31.01
CA CYS A 38 4.61 12.02 31.45
C CYS A 38 5.84 12.63 32.14
N GLU A 39 5.92 13.96 32.24
CA GLU A 39 7.03 14.68 32.91
C GLU A 39 8.44 14.26 32.44
N PHE A 40 8.58 13.86 31.17
CA PHE A 40 9.86 13.47 30.60
C PHE A 40 10.83 14.65 30.56
N THR A 41 12.05 14.45 31.08
CA THR A 41 13.15 15.44 30.97
C THR A 41 13.44 15.79 29.51
N ASN A 42 13.32 14.83 28.59
CA ASN A 42 13.47 15.04 27.17
C ASN A 42 12.38 14.30 26.40
N ALA A 43 11.23 14.95 26.22
CA ALA A 43 10.09 14.39 25.50
C ALA A 43 10.45 13.95 24.07
N ASP A 44 11.29 14.71 23.37
CA ASP A 44 11.63 14.41 21.97
C ASP A 44 12.48 13.13 21.85
N ARG A 45 13.39 12.88 22.81
CA ARG A 45 14.13 11.62 22.92
C ARG A 45 13.18 10.44 23.16
N GLU A 46 12.21 10.61 24.04
CA GLU A 46 11.25 9.55 24.36
C GLU A 46 10.31 9.25 23.19
N ILE A 47 9.82 10.29 22.52
CA ILE A 47 9.01 10.19 21.30
C ILE A 47 9.81 9.49 20.19
N LYS A 48 11.08 9.88 19.96
CA LYS A 48 11.95 9.22 18.99
C LYS A 48 12.08 7.73 19.28
N THR A 49 12.34 7.38 20.55
CA THR A 49 12.49 5.99 20.99
C THR A 49 11.20 5.20 20.76
N GLN A 50 10.05 5.79 21.10
CA GLN A 50 8.75 5.18 20.89
C GLN A 50 8.45 4.95 19.40
N ILE A 51 8.75 5.92 18.53
CA ILE A 51 8.62 5.76 17.08
C ILE A 51 9.47 4.59 16.57
N ILE A 52 10.73 4.49 16.99
CA ILE A 52 11.62 3.39 16.58
C ILE A 52 11.04 2.02 16.99
N GLN A 53 10.51 1.92 18.21
CA GLN A 53 9.93 0.67 18.70
C GLN A 53 8.68 0.29 17.90
N SER A 54 7.79 1.23 17.63
CA SER A 54 6.43 0.91 17.23
C SER A 54 5.87 1.60 15.98
N CYS A 55 6.72 2.16 15.13
CA CYS A 55 6.30 2.56 13.78
C CYS A 55 5.96 1.35 12.90
N VAL A 56 5.05 1.53 11.95
CA VAL A 56 4.67 0.49 10.98
C VAL A 56 5.83 0.23 10.00
N SER A 57 6.53 1.29 9.57
CA SER A 57 7.61 1.17 8.58
C SER A 57 8.85 0.50 9.17
N THR A 58 9.06 -0.77 8.81
CA THR A 58 10.29 -1.51 9.15
C THR A 58 11.53 -0.86 8.51
N ARG A 59 11.39 -0.23 7.34
CA ARG A 59 12.48 0.48 6.66
C ARG A 59 12.93 1.70 7.47
N LEU A 60 11.98 2.49 7.97
CA LEU A 60 12.26 3.63 8.84
C LEU A 60 12.96 3.19 10.13
N ARG A 61 12.43 2.15 10.81
CA ARG A 61 13.03 1.56 12.01
C ARG A 61 14.49 1.17 11.77
N ARG A 62 14.75 0.41 10.70
CA ARG A 62 16.11 -0.03 10.35
C ARG A 62 17.06 1.14 10.10
N LYS A 63 16.59 2.21 9.47
CA LYS A 63 17.41 3.41 9.25
C LYS A 63 17.76 4.10 10.56
N ALA A 64 16.77 4.31 11.43
CA ALA A 64 16.97 4.93 12.75
C ALA A 64 17.93 4.12 13.65
N LEU A 65 17.89 2.79 13.58
CA LEU A 65 18.81 1.94 14.36
C LEU A 65 20.24 1.94 13.83
N ARG A 66 20.47 2.28 12.56
CA ARG A 66 21.83 2.40 11.99
C ARG A 66 22.48 3.74 12.30
N ASP A 67 21.69 4.81 12.44
CA ASP A 67 22.18 6.16 12.71
C ASP A 67 21.77 6.60 14.11
N SER A 68 22.68 6.42 15.07
CA SER A 68 22.47 6.80 16.48
C SER A 68 22.33 8.32 16.68
N THR A 69 22.81 9.13 15.71
CA THR A 69 22.78 10.59 15.77
C THR A 69 21.51 11.18 15.18
N LEU A 70 20.67 10.36 14.53
CA LEU A 70 19.45 10.80 13.89
C LEU A 70 18.52 11.50 14.89
N THR A 71 18.16 12.74 14.60
CA THR A 71 17.25 13.55 15.43
C THR A 71 15.79 13.15 15.19
N LEU A 72 14.88 13.55 16.10
CA LEU A 72 13.45 13.33 15.90
C LEU A 72 12.95 14.01 14.62
N SER A 73 13.37 15.24 14.35
CA SER A 73 12.96 15.98 13.14
C SER A 73 13.43 15.29 11.86
N ALA A 74 14.67 14.80 11.82
CA ALA A 74 15.21 14.06 10.68
C ALA A 74 14.50 12.71 10.50
N LEU A 75 14.18 12.01 11.59
CA LEU A 75 13.41 10.77 11.55
C LEU A 75 12.02 10.98 10.95
N LEU A 76 11.33 12.06 11.32
CA LEU A 76 10.02 12.40 10.76
C LEU A 76 10.12 12.78 9.28
N ALA A 77 11.16 13.54 8.90
CA ALA A 77 11.39 13.89 7.49
C ALA A 77 11.63 12.64 6.62
N GLU A 78 12.44 11.71 7.10
CA GLU A 78 12.65 10.42 6.43
C GLU A 78 11.35 9.63 6.32
N GLY A 79 10.57 9.56 7.39
CA GLY A 79 9.30 8.84 7.41
C GLY A 79 8.30 9.39 6.39
N ARG A 80 8.14 10.72 6.33
CA ARG A 80 7.32 11.37 5.29
C ARG A 80 7.80 11.04 3.88
N SER A 81 9.12 11.09 3.64
CA SER A 81 9.69 10.72 2.34
C SER A 81 9.36 9.28 1.97
N LEU A 82 9.45 8.34 2.92
CA LEU A 82 9.13 6.94 2.70
C LEU A 82 7.64 6.74 2.38
N GLU A 83 6.74 7.38 3.13
CA GLU A 83 5.29 7.30 2.88
C GLU A 83 4.92 7.79 1.47
N VAL A 84 5.52 8.91 1.04
CA VAL A 84 5.32 9.44 -0.32
C VAL A 84 5.87 8.48 -1.38
N SER A 85 7.11 8.01 -1.22
CA SER A 85 7.73 7.09 -2.17
C SER A 85 6.97 5.76 -2.28
N GLU A 86 6.47 5.21 -1.17
CA GLU A 86 5.67 3.98 -1.16
C GLU A 86 4.32 4.19 -1.86
N LYS A 87 3.67 5.33 -1.64
CA LYS A 87 2.43 5.70 -2.34
C LYS A 87 2.64 5.80 -3.85
N GLN A 88 3.72 6.48 -4.26
CA GLN A 88 4.08 6.63 -5.67
C GLN A 88 4.44 5.28 -6.32
N ALA A 89 5.25 4.46 -5.66
CA ALA A 89 5.63 3.13 -6.14
C ALA A 89 4.40 2.21 -6.32
N LYS A 90 3.45 2.23 -5.37
CA LYS A 90 2.17 1.52 -5.51
C LYS A 90 1.36 2.01 -6.71
N GLY A 91 1.36 3.31 -6.97
CA GLY A 91 0.73 3.91 -8.15
C GLY A 91 1.32 3.38 -9.45
N ILE A 92 2.65 3.37 -9.57
CA ILE A 92 3.37 2.84 -10.74
C ILE A 92 3.06 1.35 -10.94
N ALA A 93 3.15 0.53 -9.89
CA ALA A 93 2.86 -0.90 -9.98
C ALA A 93 1.43 -1.17 -10.45
N LYS A 94 0.45 -0.39 -9.97
CA LYS A 94 -0.94 -0.48 -10.41
C LYS A 94 -1.10 -0.09 -11.88
N SER A 95 -0.41 0.96 -12.33
CA SER A 95 -0.43 1.38 -13.73
C SER A 95 0.18 0.33 -14.66
N LEU A 96 1.28 -0.31 -14.27
CA LEU A 96 1.91 -1.38 -15.06
C LEU A 96 0.99 -2.62 -15.16
N ALA A 97 0.38 -3.04 -14.05
CA ALA A 97 -0.56 -4.16 -14.04
C ALA A 97 -1.81 -3.91 -14.91
N ALA A 98 -2.24 -2.65 -15.06
CA ALA A 98 -3.38 -2.31 -15.93
C ALA A 98 -3.05 -2.45 -17.42
N ILE A 99 -1.80 -2.21 -17.83
CA ILE A 99 -1.35 -2.38 -19.21
C ILE A 99 -1.34 -3.86 -19.60
N GLU A 100 -0.94 -4.75 -18.69
CA GLU A 100 -0.89 -6.21 -18.94
C GLU A 100 -2.29 -6.86 -19.14
N ILE A 101 -3.37 -6.20 -18.71
CA ILE A 101 -4.74 -6.74 -18.84
C ILE A 101 -5.32 -6.42 -20.23
N ASP A 102 -4.93 -5.31 -20.85
CA ASP A 102 -5.48 -4.84 -22.13
C ASP A 102 -4.92 -5.61 -23.34
N GLU A 103 -3.79 -6.32 -23.20
CA GLU A 103 -3.19 -7.14 -24.27
C GLU A 103 -3.84 -8.54 -24.41
N LYS A 104 -4.67 -8.97 -23.45
CA LYS A 104 -5.43 -10.23 -23.55
C LYS A 104 -6.79 -10.02 -24.23
N LEU A 105 -6.77 -9.71 -25.53
CA LEU A 105 -7.99 -9.78 -26.34
C LEU A 105 -8.39 -11.25 -26.57
N PRO A 106 -9.67 -11.66 -26.40
CA PRO A 106 -10.11 -13.02 -26.72
C PRO A 106 -10.05 -13.24 -28.24
N THR A 107 -9.16 -14.12 -28.69
CA THR A 107 -9.23 -14.69 -30.04
C THR A 107 -10.34 -15.73 -30.09
N GLU A 108 -11.59 -15.29 -30.21
CA GLU A 108 -12.68 -16.14 -30.70
C GLU A 108 -13.32 -15.42 -31.89
N ILE A 109 -12.73 -15.63 -33.07
CA ILE A 109 -13.39 -15.34 -34.34
C ILE A 109 -14.30 -16.53 -34.63
N ASP A 110 -15.59 -16.20 -34.70
CA ASP A 110 -16.73 -16.95 -35.21
C ASP A 110 -16.40 -17.83 -36.44
N ASP A 111 -16.31 -19.15 -36.24
CA ASP A 111 -16.17 -20.16 -37.31
C ASP A 111 -17.52 -20.57 -37.95
N SER A 112 -18.60 -19.80 -37.77
CA SER A 112 -19.92 -20.14 -38.33
C SER A 112 -20.08 -19.85 -39.83
N VAL A 113 -19.10 -19.23 -40.49
CA VAL A 113 -19.27 -18.72 -41.87
C VAL A 113 -19.03 -19.80 -42.96
N ASN A 114 -18.40 -20.94 -42.64
CA ASN A 114 -17.99 -21.91 -43.68
C ASN A 114 -18.89 -23.14 -43.91
N VAL A 115 -20.02 -23.27 -43.20
CA VAL A 115 -20.91 -24.45 -43.38
C VAL A 115 -21.87 -24.30 -44.59
N ILE A 116 -22.11 -23.07 -45.08
CA ILE A 116 -23.16 -22.82 -46.08
C ILE A 116 -22.72 -23.17 -47.52
N GLN A 117 -21.41 -23.21 -47.82
CA GLN A 117 -20.95 -23.48 -49.20
C GLN A 117 -20.92 -24.96 -49.58
N HIS A 118 -20.94 -25.89 -48.61
CA HIS A 118 -20.82 -27.32 -48.96
C HIS A 118 -22.16 -27.98 -49.36
N GLN A 119 -23.31 -27.40 -48.99
CA GLN A 119 -24.63 -27.97 -49.29
C GLN A 119 -25.23 -27.52 -50.64
N GLN A 120 -24.71 -26.47 -51.29
CA GLN A 120 -25.22 -26.04 -52.61
C GLN A 120 -24.55 -26.74 -53.81
N ARG A 121 -23.53 -27.59 -53.59
CA ARG A 121 -22.91 -28.38 -54.68
C ARG A 121 -23.65 -29.68 -55.04
N GLN A 122 -24.60 -30.14 -54.22
CA GLN A 122 -25.31 -31.40 -54.47
C GLN A 122 -26.69 -31.25 -55.17
N GLN A 123 -27.08 -30.04 -55.56
CA GLN A 123 -28.31 -29.83 -56.33
C GLN A 123 -28.00 -29.23 -57.70
N ARG A 124 -27.41 -30.03 -58.59
CA ARG A 124 -27.57 -29.82 -60.04
C ARG A 124 -28.39 -30.98 -60.61
N PRO A 125 -29.54 -30.71 -61.24
CA PRO A 125 -30.43 -31.74 -61.76
C PRO A 125 -29.85 -32.36 -63.03
N TYR A 126 -29.98 -33.69 -63.16
CA TYR A 126 -29.76 -34.38 -64.43
C TYR A 126 -30.90 -34.01 -65.38
N ALA A 127 -30.62 -33.15 -66.35
CA ALA A 127 -31.52 -32.87 -67.47
C ALA A 127 -31.34 -33.94 -68.57
N ARG A 128 -32.48 -34.41 -69.09
CA ARG A 128 -32.73 -35.37 -70.18
C ARG A 128 -31.95 -35.10 -71.49
N ARG A 129 -31.78 -36.15 -72.32
CA ARG A 129 -32.46 -36.37 -73.63
C ARG A 129 -32.03 -37.73 -74.23
N GLU A 130 -32.98 -38.60 -74.59
CA GLU A 130 -33.47 -38.89 -75.98
C GLU A 130 -32.32 -39.39 -76.86
N THR A 131 -32.35 -40.59 -77.44
CA THR A 131 -33.37 -41.21 -78.31
C THR A 131 -33.45 -42.73 -78.16
#